data_AF-A0A7C4BMN8-F1
#
_entry.id   AF-A0A7C4BMN8-F1
#
_cell.length_a   1.000
_cell.length_b   1.000
_cell.length_c   1.000
_cell.angle_alpha   90.00
_cell.angle_beta   90.00
_cell.angle_gamma   90.00
#
_symmetry.space_group_name_H-M   'P 1'
#
loop_
_entity.id
_entity.type
_entity.pdbx_description
1 polymer ?
#
loop_
_entity_poly.entity_id
_entity_poly.type
_entity_poly.pdbx_seq_one_letter_code
_entity_poly.pdbx_strand_id
1 'polypeptide(L)'
;MGKELIIWLLLILDIVLVGLIFWFYFKIKKVFEVPWEEVKESILRAEELVKTLERLGAPHRDVQRTAPSTEEVLALYRQGFSPKDIAKRLGISQGEVELLLKSKGFRVE
;
A
#
# COMPACT_ATOMS: atom_id res chain seq x y z
N MET A 1 -52.52 -22.20 20.32
CA MET A 1 -52.69 -21.70 18.94
C MET A 1 -51.71 -20.59 18.55
N GLY A 2 -51.43 -19.57 19.37
CA GLY A 2 -50.50 -18.49 18.98
C GLY A 2 -49.03 -18.90 18.79
N LYS A 3 -48.53 -19.91 19.53
CA LYS A 3 -47.13 -20.36 19.46
C LYS A 3 -46.79 -21.01 18.11
N GLU A 4 -47.71 -21.75 17.52
CA GLU A 4 -47.52 -22.40 16.23
C GLU A 4 -47.42 -21.36 15.10
N LEU A 5 -48.26 -20.32 15.16
CA LEU A 5 -48.18 -19.18 14.23
C LEU A 5 -46.84 -18.44 14.34
N ILE A 6 -46.31 -18.28 15.55
CA ILE A 6 -44.98 -17.66 15.78
C ILE A 6 -43.87 -18.53 15.19
N ILE A 7 -43.94 -19.86 15.34
CA ILE A 7 -42.95 -20.79 14.79
C ILE A 7 -42.98 -20.76 13.25
N TRP A 8 -44.17 -20.78 12.64
CA TRP A 8 -44.32 -20.65 11.18
C TRP A 8 -43.84 -19.31 10.64
N LEU A 9 -44.11 -18.21 11.36
CA LEU A 9 -43.62 -16.89 11.00
C LEU A 9 -42.09 -16.82 11.01
N LEU A 10 -41.45 -17.39 12.04
CA LEU A 10 -39.99 -17.47 12.14
C LEU A 10 -39.39 -18.30 11.01
N LEU A 11 -40.01 -19.43 10.67
CA LEU A 11 -39.55 -20.29 9.58
C LEU A 11 -39.58 -19.57 8.23
N ILE A 12 -40.66 -18.82 7.95
CA ILE A 12 -40.78 -18.02 6.73
C ILE A 12 -39.74 -16.92 6.69
N LEU A 13 -39.49 -16.26 7.83
CA LEU A 13 -38.50 -15.20 7.94
C LEU A 13 -37.09 -15.71 7.63
N ASP A 14 -36.71 -16.89 8.13
CA ASP A 14 -35.42 -17.52 7.84
C ASP A 14 -35.28 -17.89 6.35
N ILE A 15 -36.33 -18.44 5.73
CA ILE A 15 -36.32 -18.76 4.29
C ILE A 15 -36.13 -17.49 3.45
N VAL A 16 -36.82 -16.40 3.82
CA VAL A 16 -36.67 -15.10 3.18
C VAL A 16 -35.25 -14.55 3.37
N LEU A 17 -34.68 -14.67 4.57
CA LEU A 17 -33.31 -14.24 4.87
C LEU A 17 -32.29 -14.99 4.03
N VAL A 18 -32.39 -16.33 3.96
CA VAL A 18 -31.50 -17.16 3.14
C VAL A 18 -31.62 -16.79 1.66
N GLY A 19 -32.84 -16.57 1.17
CA GLY A 19 -33.09 -16.10 -0.20
C GLY A 19 -32.45 -14.73 -0.49
N LEU A 20 -32.55 -13.78 0.45
CA LEU A 20 -31.92 -12.47 0.33
C LEU A 20 -30.39 -12.56 0.35
N ILE A 21 -29.82 -13.39 1.21
CA ILE A 21 -28.37 -13.63 1.25
C ILE A 21 -27.90 -14.24 -0.08
N PHE A 22 -28.63 -15.22 -0.61
CA PHE A 22 -28.29 -15.84 -1.89
C PHE A 22 -28.39 -14.85 -3.06
N TRP A 23 -29.47 -14.05 -3.10
CA TRP A 23 -29.63 -12.98 -4.07
C TRP A 23 -28.50 -11.95 -3.98
N PHE A 24 -28.15 -11.54 -2.76
CA PHE A 24 -27.09 -10.58 -2.50
C PHE A 24 -25.72 -11.12 -2.89
N TYR A 25 -25.44 -12.39 -2.59
CA TYR A 25 -24.24 -13.10 -3.03
C TYR A 25 -24.15 -13.13 -4.56
N PHE A 26 -25.25 -13.42 -5.25
CA PHE A 26 -25.29 -13.42 -6.71
C PHE A 26 -25.09 -12.02 -7.29
N LYS A 27 -25.72 -11.01 -6.68
CA LYS A 27 -25.59 -9.61 -7.08
C LYS A 27 -24.15 -9.09 -6.88
N ILE A 28 -23.49 -9.45 -5.78
CA ILE A 28 -22.09 -9.11 -5.51
C ILE A 28 -21.17 -9.83 -6.50
N LYS A 29 -21.38 -11.13 -6.76
CA LYS A 29 -20.58 -11.88 -7.72
C LYS A 29 -20.59 -11.23 -9.11
N LYS A 30 -21.72 -10.65 -9.51
CA LYS A 30 -21.85 -9.91 -10.78
C LYS A 30 -21.11 -8.56 -10.80
N VAL A 31 -20.94 -7.91 -9.65
CA VAL A 31 -20.17 -6.65 -9.52
C VAL A 31 -18.67 -6.93 -9.38
N PHE A 32 -18.30 -8.10 -8.86
CA PHE A 32 -16.93 -8.60 -8.77
C PHE A 32 -16.46 -9.37 -10.02
N GLU A 33 -16.96 -8.99 -11.21
CA GLU A 33 -16.24 -9.25 -12.47
C GLU A 33 -15.02 -8.32 -12.54
N VAL A 34 -14.11 -8.46 -11.58
CA VAL A 34 -12.77 -7.89 -11.65
C VAL A 34 -12.13 -8.45 -12.92
N PRO A 35 -11.49 -7.63 -13.77
CA PRO A 35 -10.80 -8.09 -14.97
C PRO A 35 -9.52 -8.84 -14.54
N TRP A 36 -9.72 -10.06 -14.03
CA TRP A 36 -8.65 -10.93 -13.54
C TRP A 36 -7.61 -11.22 -14.62
N GLU A 37 -7.97 -11.09 -15.90
CA GLU A 37 -7.04 -11.21 -17.02
C GLU A 37 -6.05 -10.03 -17.11
N GLU A 38 -6.50 -8.79 -16.93
CA GLU A 38 -5.62 -7.61 -16.96
C GLU A 38 -4.63 -7.63 -15.78
N VAL A 39 -5.12 -8.05 -14.61
CA VAL A 39 -4.29 -8.19 -13.40
C VAL A 39 -3.25 -9.30 -13.61
N LYS A 40 -3.62 -10.42 -14.22
CA LYS A 40 -2.69 -11.51 -14.49
C LYS A 40 -1.62 -11.10 -15.51
N GLU A 41 -1.99 -10.36 -16.55
CA GLU A 41 -1.05 -9.88 -17.58
C GLU A 41 -0.03 -8.90 -16.98
N SER A 42 -0.49 -7.94 -16.17
CA SER A 42 0.40 -6.98 -15.52
C SER A 42 1.37 -7.64 -14.52
N ILE A 43 0.92 -8.65 -13.77
CA ILE A 43 1.78 -9.44 -12.89
C ILE A 43 2.84 -10.21 -13.69
N LEU A 44 2.45 -10.83 -14.80
CA LEU A 44 3.37 -11.59 -15.66
C LEU A 44 4.48 -10.69 -16.25
N ARG A 45 4.10 -9.48 -16.72
CA ARG A 45 5.07 -8.49 -17.22
C ARG A 45 6.02 -8.02 -16.13
N ALA A 46 5.52 -7.80 -14.92
CA ALA A 46 6.36 -7.42 -13.78
C ALA A 46 7.39 -8.52 -13.45
N GLU A 47 7.00 -9.79 -13.49
CA GLU A 47 7.90 -10.93 -13.28
C GLU A 47 8.99 -11.01 -14.35
N GLU A 48 8.63 -10.80 -15.62
CA GLU A 48 9.59 -10.82 -16.74
C GLU A 48 10.61 -9.68 -16.65
N LEU A 49 10.19 -8.49 -16.23
CA LEU A 49 11.08 -7.37 -15.97
C LEU A 49 12.06 -7.68 -14.84
N VAL A 50 11.58 -8.25 -13.72
CA VAL A 50 12.45 -8.64 -12.61
C VAL A 50 13.50 -9.66 -13.07
N LYS A 51 13.09 -10.66 -13.85
CA LYS A 51 13.99 -11.69 -14.40
C LYS A 51 15.01 -11.10 -15.38
N THR A 52 14.61 -10.11 -16.17
CA THR A 52 15.49 -9.38 -17.09
C THR A 52 16.53 -8.57 -16.32
N LEU A 53 16.12 -7.89 -15.26
CA LEU A 53 17.02 -7.13 -14.38
C LEU A 53 18.02 -8.05 -13.67
N GLU A 54 17.58 -9.21 -13.18
CA GLU A 54 18.44 -10.22 -12.56
C GLU A 54 19.51 -10.74 -13.53
N ARG A 55 19.12 -11.03 -14.79
CA ARG A 55 20.04 -11.49 -15.84
C ARG A 55 21.05 -10.44 -16.27
N LEU A 56 20.66 -9.18 -16.29
CA LEU A 56 21.55 -8.08 -16.64
C LEU A 56 22.61 -7.80 -15.57
N GLY A 57 22.62 -8.58 -14.48
CA GLY A 57 23.55 -8.38 -13.37
C GLY A 57 23.40 -6.99 -12.76
N ALA A 58 22.25 -6.33 -12.97
CA ALA A 58 21.94 -5.12 -12.25
C ALA A 58 22.00 -5.54 -10.78
N PRO A 59 22.92 -4.95 -9.99
CA PRO A 59 22.95 -5.28 -8.57
C PRO A 59 21.53 -5.05 -8.09
N HIS A 60 20.99 -6.02 -7.34
CA HIS A 60 19.93 -5.72 -6.39
C HIS A 60 20.49 -4.51 -5.64
N ARG A 61 20.05 -3.30 -6.04
CA ARG A 61 20.32 -2.12 -5.26
C ARG A 61 19.41 -2.35 -4.09
N ASP A 62 19.93 -3.09 -3.12
CA ASP A 62 19.64 -2.86 -1.74
C ASP A 62 19.58 -1.34 -1.62
N VAL A 63 18.37 -0.82 -1.57
CA VAL A 63 18.10 0.58 -1.22
C VAL A 63 18.66 0.86 0.19
N GLN A 64 19.18 -0.17 0.87
CA GLN A 64 20.01 -0.14 2.07
C GLN A 64 21.49 0.24 1.89
N ARG A 65 21.97 0.61 0.70
CA ARG A 65 23.29 1.25 0.62
C ARG A 65 23.22 2.74 0.99
N THR A 66 23.40 3.01 2.27
CA THR A 66 23.95 4.28 2.79
C THR A 66 23.11 5.52 2.52
N ALA A 67 21.78 5.40 2.49
CA ALA A 67 20.98 6.59 2.78
C ALA A 67 21.29 6.97 4.24
N PRO A 68 21.81 8.19 4.51
CA PRO A 68 21.98 8.64 5.88
C PRO A 68 20.63 8.54 6.57
N SER A 69 20.62 8.01 7.79
CA SER A 69 19.36 7.79 8.48
C SER A 69 18.60 9.10 8.55
N THR A 70 17.29 9.07 8.27
CA THR A 70 16.43 10.27 8.39
C THR A 70 16.60 10.94 9.76
N GLU A 71 16.95 10.14 10.77
CA GLU A 71 17.28 10.56 12.13
C GLU A 71 18.57 11.41 12.21
N GLU A 72 19.63 11.05 11.49
CA GLU A 72 20.86 11.85 11.40
C GLU A 72 20.62 13.21 10.74
N VAL A 73 19.85 13.24 9.65
CA VAL A 73 19.47 14.48 8.97
C VAL A 73 18.70 15.41 9.92
N LEU A 74 17.75 14.86 10.67
CA LEU A 74 16.96 15.60 11.67
C LEU A 74 17.81 16.08 12.85
N ALA A 75 18.75 15.26 13.33
CA ALA A 75 19.64 15.62 14.43
C ALA A 75 20.53 16.81 14.05
N LEU A 76 21.13 16.78 12.85
CA LEU A 76 21.94 17.90 12.36
C LEU A 76 21.10 19.15 12.12
N TYR A 77 19.88 19.01 11.58
CA TYR A 77 18.99 20.16 11.40
C TYR A 77 18.60 20.80 12.74
N ARG A 78 18.31 19.99 13.77
CA ARG A 78 18.04 20.48 15.15
C ARG A 78 19.25 21.12 15.82
N GLN A 79 20.47 20.72 15.44
CA GLN A 79 21.71 21.38 15.88
C GLN A 79 21.95 22.73 15.16
N GLY A 80 21.08 23.13 14.23
CA GLY A 80 21.16 24.41 13.52
C GLY A 80 21.99 24.37 12.24
N PHE A 81 22.36 23.19 11.74
CA PHE A 81 23.05 23.08 10.45
C PHE A 81 22.11 23.38 9.28
N SER A 82 22.61 24.11 8.28
CA SER A 82 21.84 24.38 7.07
C SER A 82 21.69 23.11 6.22
N PRO A 83 20.62 22.98 5.41
CA PRO A 83 20.45 21.84 4.50
C PRO A 83 21.66 21.59 3.59
N LYS A 84 22.39 22.65 3.20
CA LYS A 84 23.62 22.57 2.41
C LYS A 84 24.78 21.94 3.18
N ASP A 85 24.91 22.26 4.46
CA ASP A 85 25.98 21.71 5.31
C ASP A 85 25.69 20.25 5.67
N ILE A 86 24.41 19.92 5.88
CA ILE A 86 23.94 18.55 6.11
C ILE A 86 24.23 17.69 4.88
N ALA A 87 23.90 18.19 3.68
CA ALA A 87 24.18 17.53 2.41
C ALA A 87 25.69 17.22 2.24
N LYS A 88 26.55 18.21 2.51
CA LYS A 88 28.01 18.03 2.45
C LYS A 88 28.54 17.03 3.47
N ARG A 89 27.99 17.01 4.69
CA ARG A 89 28.43 16.10 5.76
C ARG A 89 28.01 14.67 5.53
N LEU A 90 26.80 14.47 4.99
CA LEU A 90 26.22 13.15 4.78
C LEU A 90 26.44 12.60 3.36
N GLY A 91 27.06 13.38 2.48
CA GLY A 91 27.36 12.98 1.10
C GLY A 91 26.12 12.81 0.22
N ILE A 92 24.98 13.39 0.62
CA ILE A 92 23.72 13.36 -0.14
C ILE A 92 23.41 14.68 -0.82
N SER A 93 22.46 14.68 -1.75
CA SER A 93 22.06 15.90 -2.44
C SER A 93 21.27 16.84 -1.51
N GLN A 94 21.36 18.15 -1.74
CA GLN A 94 20.56 19.12 -0.99
C GLN A 94 19.04 18.85 -1.13
N GLY A 95 18.59 18.46 -2.32
CA GLY A 95 17.19 18.12 -2.57
C GLY A 95 16.72 16.90 -1.78
N GLU A 96 17.60 15.93 -1.54
CA GLU A 96 17.30 14.77 -0.70
C GLU A 96 17.16 15.14 0.78
N VAL A 97 18.02 16.02 1.29
CA VAL A 97 17.89 16.59 2.65
C VAL A 97 16.56 17.33 2.80
N GLU A 98 16.20 18.17 1.84
CA GLU A 98 14.95 18.93 1.85
C GLU A 98 13.71 18.03 1.81
N LEU A 99 13.75 16.97 0.98
CA LEU A 99 12.68 15.99 0.88
C LEU A 99 12.47 15.27 2.22
N LEU A 100 13.57 14.86 2.87
CA LEU A 100 13.53 14.19 4.17
C LEU A 100 12.97 15.12 5.26
N LEU A 101 13.38 16.39 5.30
CA LEU A 101 12.87 17.37 6.26
C LEU A 101 11.37 17.66 6.05
N LYS A 102 10.94 17.83 4.80
CA LYS A 102 9.51 18.03 4.45
C LYS A 102 8.66 16.82 4.83
N SER A 103 9.14 15.61 4.61
CA SER A 103 8.42 14.37 4.97
C SER A 103 8.11 14.27 6.47
N LYS A 104 8.89 14.98 7.31
CA LYS A 104 8.76 15.02 8.77
C LYS A 104 8.12 16.31 9.29
N GLY A 105 7.64 17.19 8.41
CA GLY A 105 6.91 18.40 8.77
C GLY A 105 7.78 19.61 9.11
N PHE A 106 9.08 19.60 8.78
CA PHE A 106 9.93 20.77 8.94
C PHE A 106 9.80 21.71 7.74
N ARG A 107 9.70 23.02 8.02
CA ARG A 107 9.76 24.05 6.97
C ARG A 107 11.22 24.38 6.71
N VAL A 108 11.65 24.10 5.50
CA VAL A 108 12.95 24.56 5.00
C VAL A 108 12.68 25.88 4.28
N GLU A 109 13.15 26.98 4.87
CA GLU A 109 13.13 28.33 4.27
C GLU A 109 14.37 28.58 3.39
#